data_AF-A0A4R9LYK3-F1
#
_entry.id   AF-A0A4R9LYK3-F1
#
_cell.length_a   1.000
_cell.length_b   1.000
_cell.length_c   1.000
_cell.angle_alpha   90.00
_cell.angle_beta   90.00
_cell.angle_gamma   90.00
#
_symmetry.space_group_name_H-M   'P 1'
#
loop_
_entity.id
_entity.type
_entity.pdbx_description
1 polymer ?
#
loop_
_entity_poly.entity_id
_entity_poly.type
_entity_poly.pdbx_seq_one_letter_code
_entity_poly.pdbx_strand_id
1 'polypeptide(L)'
;MTGIKIKPETYLISPNGKFMFSKNQTRFFLFCFSLLFVSSSFSLFSQEAKPKAVYSDPSRKIETKRYDFGSTAPREYDQLSSLEEPNLKDLRLKFNAQIPGYYTGPDGGEVYIFKPNQYQWKRKDGSTFFEFEGGNWRLELSNGSSFISYTLNCSGCLPKLHWRWGDGTQIWKEWIPHRKDFEWVFQKTTPPLLNWQIVDPSKRGFQKSNVSIYELYHSPNWNLFVKGLKENFKDKEFFEFVRREFNLENRGKVPVLMFASNAEITTYEGKKLVGGSEEGGFGSQNAITLCCGNKQFQETDSSVLNEDAKRRGRYETFYHEATHNLTQITCTSYKAEADKLSLPVTIDHWFEEGFANYVAGQFSPREKNYIYTELDKRIKEGKIPRTFKTLVDQGYKDMIPYTLGAYMVEYMHSRYGGRAVTEYHKNTCLGMDLSSALEKTTGMNPDQFIKTVVSDFQTKMQSLKQKDMKKSSMQGFTVMMPKNRREYDAFVSREYTVPSSIADIRNYDDVPNLQKIFQANVEDYSKLREGEFDAPGNAIFFLFKNGLYKWFTSTWEVGVFPGDQIVLQKDGWQFIEWEDGTKKAMSPDGTSVMFWSREQKGYFDKSGKKIDL
;
A
#
# COMPACT_ATOMS: atom_id res chain seq x y z
N MET A 1 -12.47 50.94 14.57
CA MET A 1 -12.92 52.23 15.14
C MET A 1 -13.09 52.04 16.63
N THR A 2 -12.57 53.01 17.43
CA THR A 2 -12.60 53.14 18.91
C THR A 2 -12.17 51.90 19.71
N GLY A 3 -10.97 51.76 20.28
CA GLY A 3 -9.94 52.72 20.68
C GLY A 3 -9.99 52.96 22.18
N ILE A 4 -9.27 52.17 22.99
CA ILE A 4 -8.74 52.61 24.30
C ILE A 4 -7.31 52.06 24.45
N LYS A 5 -6.36 52.99 24.51
CA LYS A 5 -4.94 52.79 24.83
C LYS A 5 -4.80 52.71 26.36
N ILE A 6 -3.98 51.78 26.85
CA ILE A 6 -3.36 51.90 28.17
C ILE A 6 -1.86 51.60 28.03
N LYS A 7 -1.05 52.53 28.53
CA LYS A 7 0.40 52.47 28.77
C LYS A 7 0.71 53.54 29.84
N PRO A 8 1.83 53.48 30.58
CA PRO A 8 2.25 52.44 31.52
C PRO A 8 2.72 53.05 32.88
N GLU A 9 3.07 52.17 33.82
CA GLU A 9 4.02 52.32 34.95
C GLU A 9 3.99 53.55 35.87
N THR A 10 3.94 53.32 37.20
CA THR A 10 5.02 53.77 38.12
C THR A 10 4.97 53.06 39.48
N TYR A 11 6.11 52.58 39.96
CA TYR A 11 6.38 52.20 41.35
C TYR A 11 6.80 53.44 42.15
N LEU A 12 6.32 53.59 43.39
CA LEU A 12 6.96 54.44 44.40
C LEU A 12 6.87 53.79 45.78
N ILE A 13 8.05 53.59 46.35
CA ILE A 13 8.31 53.27 47.76
C ILE A 13 8.25 54.59 48.56
N SER A 14 7.74 54.55 49.80
CA SER A 14 8.06 55.55 50.82
C SER A 14 7.93 54.97 52.24
N PRO A 15 8.72 55.45 53.22
CA PRO A 15 9.17 54.68 54.38
C PRO A 15 8.49 55.10 55.70
N ASN A 16 8.63 54.25 56.73
CA ASN A 16 8.62 54.55 58.17
C ASN A 16 7.65 55.62 58.69
N GLY A 17 6.51 55.19 59.24
CA GLY A 17 5.65 56.00 60.11
C GLY A 17 5.29 55.25 61.39
N LYS A 18 5.99 55.56 62.49
CA LYS A 18 5.72 55.09 63.85
C LYS A 18 4.30 55.47 64.28
N PHE A 19 3.54 54.53 64.83
CA PHE A 19 2.39 54.84 65.68
C PHE A 19 2.74 54.63 67.15
N MET A 20 2.65 55.72 67.92
CA MET A 20 2.74 55.75 69.37
C MET A 20 1.51 55.08 69.99
N PHE A 21 1.72 54.10 70.87
CA PHE A 21 0.69 53.63 71.79
C PHE A 21 0.63 54.54 73.01
N SER A 22 -0.50 55.23 73.17
CA SER A 22 -0.86 55.95 74.39
C SER A 22 -1.51 54.99 75.38
N LYS A 23 -0.97 54.96 76.60
CA LYS A 23 -1.49 54.24 77.78
C LYS A 23 -2.84 54.81 78.18
N ASN A 24 -3.88 53.99 78.14
CA ASN A 24 -4.89 53.82 79.21
C ASN A 24 -6.09 53.06 78.63
N GLN A 25 -6.23 51.78 78.98
CA GLN A 25 -7.50 51.10 79.32
C GLN A 25 -7.25 49.60 79.48
N THR A 26 -6.51 49.23 80.52
CA THR A 26 -6.12 47.85 80.82
C THR A 26 -6.88 47.30 82.02
N ARG A 27 -8.22 47.46 82.11
CA ARG A 27 -9.01 46.82 83.20
C ARG A 27 -10.43 46.34 82.86
N PHE A 28 -10.86 46.35 81.59
CA PHE A 28 -12.17 45.78 81.21
C PHE A 28 -12.10 44.52 80.32
N PHE A 29 -10.89 44.04 80.01
CA PHE A 29 -10.68 42.96 79.04
C PHE A 29 -10.48 41.55 79.64
N LEU A 30 -10.47 41.41 80.97
CA LEU A 30 -10.12 40.14 81.63
C LEU A 30 -11.30 39.25 82.06
N PHE A 31 -12.56 39.68 81.90
CA PHE A 31 -13.72 38.88 82.30
C PHE A 31 -14.49 38.24 81.13
N CYS A 32 -14.21 38.63 79.87
CA CYS A 32 -14.79 38.00 78.68
C CYS A 32 -13.89 36.89 78.08
N PHE A 33 -12.63 36.77 78.52
CA PHE A 33 -11.67 35.83 77.92
C PHE A 33 -11.69 34.43 78.55
N SER A 34 -12.32 34.25 79.72
CA SER A 34 -12.42 32.97 80.42
C SER A 34 -13.68 32.15 80.09
N LEU A 35 -14.67 32.73 79.41
CA LEU A 35 -15.87 32.02 78.90
C LEU A 35 -15.76 31.57 77.43
N LEU A 36 -14.73 32.02 76.71
CA LEU A 36 -14.44 31.59 75.32
C LEU A 36 -13.43 30.43 75.23
N PHE A 37 -12.83 30.02 76.35
CA PHE A 37 -11.81 28.96 76.39
C PHE A 37 -12.30 27.59 76.89
N VAL A 38 -13.57 27.46 77.30
CA VAL A 38 -14.17 26.16 77.68
C VAL A 38 -15.10 25.60 76.59
N SER A 39 -15.44 26.39 75.57
CA SER A 39 -16.18 25.94 74.38
C SER A 39 -15.29 25.60 73.17
N SER A 40 -13.97 25.76 73.28
CA SER A 40 -13.00 25.53 72.18
C SER A 40 -12.23 24.21 72.28
N SER A 41 -12.55 23.33 73.24
CA SER A 41 -11.94 22.00 73.37
C SER A 41 -12.84 20.83 72.93
N PHE A 42 -14.01 21.11 72.34
CA PHE A 42 -14.86 20.12 71.67
C PHE A 42 -15.26 20.58 70.26
N SER A 43 -14.29 21.07 69.50
CA SER A 43 -14.34 21.00 68.04
C SER A 43 -13.36 19.93 67.59
N LEU A 44 -13.59 18.68 68.02
CA LEU A 44 -13.28 17.55 67.15
C LEU A 44 -13.96 17.90 65.84
N PHE A 45 -13.17 18.24 64.82
CA PHE A 45 -13.64 18.35 63.46
C PHE A 45 -14.47 17.09 63.20
N SER A 46 -15.79 17.22 63.27
CA SER A 46 -16.68 16.35 62.51
C SER A 46 -16.24 16.60 61.08
N GLN A 47 -15.31 15.76 60.57
CA GLN A 47 -15.26 15.50 59.15
C GLN A 47 -16.69 15.07 58.82
N GLU A 48 -17.50 16.00 58.30
CA GLU A 48 -18.80 15.67 57.74
C GLU A 48 -18.56 14.45 56.86
N ALA A 49 -19.18 13.34 57.24
CA ALA A 49 -18.93 12.07 56.58
C ALA A 49 -19.26 12.27 55.10
N LYS A 50 -18.22 12.30 54.25
CA LYS A 50 -18.38 12.50 52.81
C LYS A 50 -19.48 11.53 52.32
N PRO A 51 -20.49 12.02 51.59
CA PRO A 51 -21.57 11.15 51.14
C PRO A 51 -21.02 9.94 50.38
N LYS A 52 -21.62 8.77 50.57
CA LYS A 52 -21.12 7.53 49.97
C LYS A 52 -21.68 7.34 48.57
N ALA A 53 -20.80 6.99 47.63
CA ALA A 53 -21.16 6.45 46.34
C ALA A 53 -21.16 4.91 46.41
N VAL A 54 -22.09 4.27 45.71
CA VAL A 54 -22.17 2.80 45.61
C VAL A 54 -22.01 2.38 44.16
N TYR A 55 -21.72 1.11 43.90
CA TYR A 55 -21.76 0.60 42.53
C TYR A 55 -23.17 0.74 41.94
N SER A 56 -23.24 1.03 40.64
CA SER A 56 -24.50 1.09 39.91
C SER A 56 -25.18 -0.28 39.77
N ASP A 57 -24.38 -1.35 39.74
CA ASP A 57 -24.84 -2.73 39.80
C ASP A 57 -24.95 -3.19 41.27
N PRO A 58 -26.16 -3.44 41.80
CA PRO A 58 -26.37 -3.81 43.19
C PRO A 58 -25.87 -5.23 43.54
N SER A 59 -25.55 -6.07 42.54
CA SER A 59 -24.99 -7.40 42.77
C SER A 59 -23.50 -7.38 43.15
N ARG A 60 -22.83 -6.24 42.98
CA ARG A 60 -21.41 -6.04 43.33
C ARG A 60 -21.24 -5.85 44.83
N LYS A 61 -20.55 -6.79 45.47
CA LYS A 61 -19.98 -6.60 46.82
C LYS A 61 -18.76 -5.67 46.76
N ILE A 62 -18.35 -5.19 47.93
CA ILE A 62 -17.33 -4.15 48.23
C ILE A 62 -15.96 -4.34 47.52
N GLU A 63 -15.70 -5.49 46.88
CA GLU A 63 -14.41 -5.82 46.29
C GLU A 63 -14.21 -5.18 44.90
N THR A 64 -13.27 -4.24 44.85
CA THR A 64 -12.81 -3.55 43.65
C THR A 64 -12.14 -4.51 42.68
N LYS A 65 -12.74 -4.71 41.50
CA LYS A 65 -12.11 -5.48 40.41
C LYS A 65 -10.81 -4.81 39.98
N ARG A 66 -9.69 -5.53 40.10
CA ARG A 66 -8.37 -5.07 39.65
C ARG A 66 -8.17 -5.51 38.20
N TYR A 67 -7.49 -4.67 37.44
CA TYR A 67 -7.13 -4.93 36.05
C TYR A 67 -5.61 -4.91 35.94
N ASP A 68 -5.05 -5.86 35.19
CA ASP A 68 -3.64 -5.89 34.83
C ASP A 68 -3.53 -6.16 33.33
N PHE A 69 -2.96 -5.20 32.60
CA PHE A 69 -2.75 -5.31 31.16
C PHE A 69 -1.34 -5.81 30.82
N GLY A 70 -0.50 -6.09 31.82
CA GLY A 70 0.92 -6.37 31.64
C GLY A 70 1.75 -5.12 31.34
N SER A 71 2.97 -5.31 30.85
CA SER A 71 3.94 -4.24 30.64
C SER A 71 4.01 -3.68 29.21
N THR A 72 3.42 -4.37 28.22
CA THR A 72 3.45 -3.97 26.81
C THR A 72 2.22 -4.50 26.06
N ALA A 73 1.82 -3.84 24.98
CA ALA A 73 0.68 -4.24 24.18
C ALA A 73 0.92 -5.60 23.46
N PRO A 74 -0.10 -6.47 23.39
CA PRO A 74 -0.11 -7.67 22.56
C PRO A 74 0.23 -7.36 21.10
N ARG A 75 1.01 -8.22 20.44
CA ARG A 75 1.39 -8.02 19.02
C ARG A 75 0.70 -8.98 18.07
N GLU A 76 0.17 -10.06 18.61
CA GLU A 76 -0.45 -11.15 17.87
C GLU A 76 -1.81 -11.51 18.49
N TYR A 77 -2.68 -12.14 17.70
CA TYR A 77 -4.06 -12.38 18.09
C TYR A 77 -4.20 -13.28 19.32
N ASP A 78 -3.36 -14.31 19.46
CA ASP A 78 -3.45 -15.24 20.59
C ASP A 78 -3.24 -14.51 21.92
N GLN A 79 -2.28 -13.58 21.96
CA GLN A 79 -2.03 -12.72 23.11
C GLN A 79 -3.20 -11.75 23.34
N LEU A 80 -3.71 -11.15 22.26
CA LEU A 80 -4.82 -10.21 22.30
C LEU A 80 -6.11 -10.85 22.80
N SER A 81 -6.37 -12.12 22.47
CA SER A 81 -7.57 -12.85 22.87
C SER A 81 -7.69 -13.03 24.39
N SER A 82 -6.56 -12.95 25.10
CA SER A 82 -6.48 -12.99 26.56
C SER A 82 -6.52 -11.62 27.24
N LEU A 83 -6.48 -10.52 26.46
CA LEU A 83 -6.51 -9.16 27.00
C LEU A 83 -7.88 -8.88 27.61
N GLU A 84 -7.91 -8.64 28.92
CA GLU A 84 -9.14 -8.33 29.61
C GLU A 84 -9.71 -6.98 29.14
N GLU A 85 -11.00 -6.97 28.76
CA GLU A 85 -11.75 -5.77 28.43
C GLU A 85 -12.46 -5.22 29.69
N PRO A 86 -12.07 -4.04 30.20
CA PRO A 86 -12.77 -3.42 31.31
C PRO A 86 -14.23 -3.10 30.96
N ASN A 87 -15.16 -3.46 31.85
CA ASN A 87 -16.59 -3.23 31.64
C ASN A 87 -17.08 -2.03 32.45
N LEU A 88 -17.85 -1.12 31.83
CA LEU A 88 -18.40 0.04 32.52
C LEU A 88 -19.28 -0.35 33.72
N LYS A 89 -20.01 -1.46 33.67
CA LYS A 89 -20.84 -1.94 34.79
C LYS A 89 -20.00 -2.22 36.05
N ASP A 90 -18.73 -2.58 35.87
CA ASP A 90 -17.80 -2.91 36.94
C ASP A 90 -17.21 -1.68 37.62
N LEU A 91 -17.34 -0.51 36.99
CA LEU A 91 -16.67 0.74 37.37
C LEU A 91 -17.65 1.88 37.68
N ARG A 92 -18.87 1.81 37.14
CA ARG A 92 -19.87 2.87 37.24
C ARG A 92 -20.48 2.97 38.63
N LEU A 93 -20.46 4.17 39.18
CA LEU A 93 -21.02 4.51 40.47
C LEU A 93 -22.44 5.08 40.33
N LYS A 94 -23.26 4.85 41.35
CA LYS A 94 -24.57 5.46 41.58
C LYS A 94 -24.48 6.36 42.82
N PHE A 95 -25.08 7.53 42.70
CA PHE A 95 -25.08 8.57 43.73
C PHE A 95 -26.52 8.84 44.17
N ASN A 96 -26.73 9.06 45.46
CA ASN A 96 -28.04 9.43 46.00
C ASN A 96 -28.49 10.83 45.53
N ALA A 97 -27.54 11.74 45.35
CA ALA A 97 -27.73 13.04 44.71
C ALA A 97 -26.47 13.37 43.89
N GLN A 98 -26.62 13.77 42.62
CA GLN A 98 -25.51 14.10 41.71
C GLN A 98 -25.11 15.58 41.83
N ILE A 99 -24.71 15.99 43.02
CA ILE A 99 -24.29 17.37 43.31
C ILE A 99 -22.76 17.44 43.15
N PRO A 100 -22.21 18.46 42.48
CA PRO A 100 -20.75 18.62 42.39
C PRO A 100 -20.09 18.66 43.78
N GLY A 101 -19.01 17.90 43.97
CA GLY A 101 -18.35 17.80 45.27
C GLY A 101 -17.65 16.46 45.51
N TYR A 102 -17.12 16.30 46.73
CA TYR A 102 -16.36 15.12 47.16
C TYR A 102 -17.23 14.07 47.84
N TYR A 103 -17.03 12.80 47.46
CA TYR A 103 -17.73 11.61 47.92
C TYR A 103 -16.70 10.53 48.30
N THR A 104 -17.16 9.52 49.05
CA THR A 104 -16.36 8.31 49.30
C THR A 104 -16.86 7.18 48.41
N GLY A 105 -15.97 6.58 47.63
CA GLY A 105 -16.26 5.44 46.78
C GLY A 105 -16.50 4.15 47.58
N PRO A 106 -17.03 3.10 46.93
CA PRO A 106 -17.39 1.83 47.58
C PRO A 106 -16.19 1.10 48.21
N ASP A 107 -14.97 1.41 47.76
CA ASP A 107 -13.71 0.82 48.24
C ASP A 107 -12.94 1.70 49.24
N GLY A 108 -13.55 2.82 49.65
CA GLY A 108 -12.92 3.85 50.47
C GLY A 108 -12.08 4.86 49.69
N GLY A 109 -12.02 4.75 48.36
CA GLY A 109 -11.37 5.73 47.48
C GLY A 109 -12.08 7.08 47.41
N GLU A 110 -11.41 8.10 46.89
CA GLU A 110 -11.96 9.45 46.76
C GLU A 110 -12.71 9.60 45.43
N VAL A 111 -13.94 10.10 45.49
CA VAL A 111 -14.74 10.42 44.30
C VAL A 111 -14.98 11.93 44.25
N TYR A 112 -14.83 12.54 43.09
CA TYR A 112 -15.19 13.94 42.85
C TYR A 112 -16.15 14.03 41.68
N ILE A 113 -17.36 14.55 41.92
CA ILE A 113 -18.36 14.81 40.89
C ILE A 113 -18.15 16.24 40.36
N PHE A 114 -17.95 16.38 39.06
CA PHE A 114 -17.90 17.67 38.39
C PHE A 114 -19.31 18.12 37.99
N LYS A 115 -20.08 17.19 37.40
CA LYS A 115 -21.45 17.37 36.91
C LYS A 115 -22.18 16.01 36.91
N PRO A 116 -23.52 15.99 36.74
CA PRO A 116 -24.25 14.75 36.48
C PRO A 116 -23.57 13.87 35.42
N ASN A 117 -23.31 12.60 35.75
CA ASN A 117 -22.58 11.62 34.91
C ASN A 117 -21.15 12.04 34.50
N GLN A 118 -20.55 13.00 35.19
CA GLN A 118 -19.16 13.41 35.00
C GLN A 118 -18.43 13.43 36.35
N TYR A 119 -17.61 12.41 36.60
CA TYR A 119 -16.89 12.28 37.87
C TYR A 119 -15.56 11.55 37.69
N GLN A 120 -14.68 11.76 38.68
CA GLN A 120 -13.44 11.02 38.84
C GLN A 120 -13.51 10.20 40.12
N TRP A 121 -13.02 8.96 40.10
CA TRP A 121 -12.88 8.09 41.26
C TRP A 121 -11.44 7.57 41.35
N LYS A 122 -10.70 8.06 42.35
CA LYS A 122 -9.38 7.54 42.74
C LYS A 122 -9.58 6.33 43.65
N ARG A 123 -9.30 5.15 43.12
CA ARG A 123 -9.55 3.84 43.76
C ARG A 123 -8.42 3.50 44.72
N LYS A 124 -8.71 2.64 45.71
CA LYS A 124 -7.75 2.24 46.75
C LYS A 124 -6.57 1.42 46.21
N ASP A 125 -6.75 0.77 45.06
CA ASP A 125 -5.68 0.06 44.35
C ASP A 125 -4.71 0.99 43.58
N GLY A 126 -4.92 2.31 43.66
CA GLY A 126 -4.10 3.33 42.99
C GLY A 126 -4.56 3.64 41.56
N SER A 127 -5.56 2.94 41.03
CA SER A 127 -6.14 3.26 39.73
C SER A 127 -7.11 4.45 39.81
N THR A 128 -7.30 5.16 38.70
CA THR A 128 -8.22 6.29 38.61
C THR A 128 -9.22 6.08 37.49
N PHE A 129 -10.50 6.08 37.83
CA PHE A 129 -11.60 6.01 36.87
C PHE A 129 -12.18 7.40 36.60
N PHE A 130 -12.54 7.67 35.34
CA PHE A 130 -13.21 8.88 34.89
C PHE A 130 -14.43 8.50 34.06
N GLU A 131 -15.60 9.03 34.40
CA GLU A 131 -16.77 9.04 33.53
C GLU A 131 -16.96 10.46 33.00
N PHE A 132 -17.18 10.59 31.69
CA PHE A 132 -17.38 11.87 31.01
C PHE A 132 -18.81 11.95 30.45
N GLU A 133 -19.20 13.15 30.05
CA GLU A 133 -20.45 13.37 29.34
C GLU A 133 -20.52 12.54 28.03
N GLY A 134 -21.73 12.11 27.68
CA GLY A 134 -21.97 11.29 26.49
C GLY A 134 -21.60 9.81 26.65
N GLY A 135 -21.23 9.36 27.86
CA GLY A 135 -20.94 7.95 28.15
C GLY A 135 -19.52 7.49 27.82
N ASN A 136 -18.63 8.43 27.46
CA ASN A 136 -17.20 8.19 27.36
C ASN A 136 -16.61 7.94 28.76
N TRP A 137 -15.62 7.08 28.87
CA TRP A 137 -14.95 6.84 30.15
C TRP A 137 -13.52 6.36 29.98
N ARG A 138 -12.73 6.52 31.04
CA ARG A 138 -11.31 6.17 31.09
C ARG A 138 -10.97 5.52 32.42
N LEU A 139 -10.13 4.49 32.39
CA LEU A 139 -9.49 3.89 33.56
C LEU A 139 -7.97 4.05 33.40
N GLU A 140 -7.30 4.65 34.38
CA GLU A 140 -5.85 4.78 34.46
C GLU A 140 -5.33 3.88 35.58
N LEU A 141 -4.39 2.98 35.28
CA LEU A 141 -3.78 2.07 36.23
C LEU A 141 -2.53 2.69 36.87
N SER A 142 -2.16 2.21 38.05
CA SER A 142 -1.00 2.71 38.79
C SER A 142 0.34 2.48 38.07
N ASN A 143 0.40 1.52 37.15
CA ASN A 143 1.58 1.25 36.31
C ASN A 143 1.70 2.17 35.08
N GLY A 144 0.84 3.19 34.96
CA GLY A 144 0.83 4.12 33.83
C GLY A 144 0.06 3.64 32.60
N SER A 145 -0.48 2.41 32.61
CA SER A 145 -1.36 1.93 31.55
C SER A 145 -2.76 2.54 31.69
N SER A 146 -3.49 2.64 30.59
CA SER A 146 -4.87 3.14 30.61
C SER A 146 -5.76 2.45 29.59
N PHE A 147 -7.07 2.51 29.85
CA PHE A 147 -8.13 2.08 28.97
C PHE A 147 -9.09 3.24 28.75
N ILE A 148 -9.50 3.49 27.51
CA ILE A 148 -10.47 4.52 27.15
C ILE A 148 -11.55 3.90 26.27
N SER A 149 -12.81 4.20 26.57
CA SER A 149 -13.97 3.85 25.76
C SER A 149 -14.61 5.11 25.23
N TYR A 150 -14.65 5.23 23.90
CA TYR A 150 -15.29 6.32 23.19
C TYR A 150 -16.66 5.89 22.65
N THR A 151 -17.73 6.56 23.07
CA THR A 151 -19.05 6.41 22.47
C THR A 151 -19.09 7.11 21.12
N LEU A 152 -19.71 6.46 20.13
CA LEU A 152 -19.85 6.98 18.78
C LEU A 152 -21.32 7.32 18.51
N ASN A 153 -21.57 8.52 18.00
CA ASN A 153 -22.90 8.97 17.63
C ASN A 153 -23.27 8.49 16.21
N CYS A 154 -23.55 7.20 16.06
CA CYS A 154 -24.09 6.63 14.82
C CYS A 154 -24.97 5.39 15.07
N SER A 155 -25.96 5.18 14.19
CA SER A 155 -26.88 4.03 14.29
C SER A 155 -26.13 2.71 14.12
N GLY A 156 -26.19 1.83 15.12
CA GLY A 156 -25.55 0.51 15.11
C GLY A 156 -24.04 0.51 15.37
N CYS A 157 -23.46 1.64 15.80
CA CYS A 157 -22.05 1.72 16.18
C CYS A 157 -21.84 1.21 17.61
N LEU A 158 -20.78 0.43 17.82
CA LEU A 158 -20.30 0.08 19.16
C LEU A 158 -19.18 1.04 19.58
N PRO A 159 -18.89 1.15 20.90
CA PRO A 159 -17.81 1.99 21.38
C PRO A 159 -16.45 1.62 20.76
N LYS A 160 -15.63 2.64 20.49
CA LYS A 160 -14.22 2.47 20.13
C LYS A 160 -13.41 2.35 21.41
N LEU A 161 -12.65 1.28 21.54
CA LEU A 161 -11.87 0.99 22.75
C LEU A 161 -10.38 1.17 22.50
N HIS A 162 -9.67 1.69 23.48
CA HIS A 162 -8.27 2.05 23.38
C HIS A 162 -7.52 1.65 24.65
N TRP A 163 -6.56 0.74 24.52
CA TRP A 163 -5.61 0.40 25.58
C TRP A 163 -4.29 1.10 25.30
N ARG A 164 -3.66 1.65 26.33
CA ARG A 164 -2.32 2.26 26.27
C ARG A 164 -1.46 1.70 27.39
N TRP A 165 -0.22 1.41 27.09
CA TRP A 165 0.78 0.95 28.06
C TRP A 165 1.77 2.07 28.37
N GLY A 166 2.44 1.96 29.52
CA GLY A 166 3.46 2.92 29.96
C GLY A 166 4.70 3.00 29.02
N ASP A 167 4.94 1.96 28.22
CA ASP A 167 6.03 1.91 27.22
C ASP A 167 5.70 2.64 25.91
N GLY A 168 4.51 3.24 25.79
CA GLY A 168 4.05 3.96 24.62
C GLY A 168 3.42 3.08 23.52
N THR A 169 3.26 1.79 23.77
CA THR A 169 2.47 0.90 22.90
C THR A 169 0.97 1.02 23.19
N GLN A 170 0.13 0.74 22.19
CA GLN A 170 -1.31 0.85 22.30
C GLN A 170 -2.04 -0.13 21.39
N ILE A 171 -3.27 -0.49 21.80
CA ILE A 171 -4.21 -1.29 21.02
C ILE A 171 -5.49 -0.48 20.81
N TRP A 172 -5.94 -0.40 19.56
CA TRP A 172 -7.29 0.04 19.21
C TRP A 172 -8.17 -1.16 18.90
N LYS A 173 -9.40 -1.14 19.40
CA LYS A 173 -10.50 -2.02 18.99
C LYS A 173 -11.62 -1.17 18.43
N GLU A 174 -11.90 -1.32 17.15
CA GLU A 174 -12.87 -0.50 16.43
C GLU A 174 -13.95 -1.37 15.80
N TRP A 175 -15.21 -1.05 16.07
CA TRP A 175 -16.33 -1.71 15.41
C TRP A 175 -16.50 -1.17 14.00
N ILE A 176 -16.53 -2.08 13.03
CA ILE A 176 -16.67 -1.75 11.62
C ILE A 176 -18.09 -2.13 11.19
N PRO A 177 -19.03 -1.15 11.10
CA PRO A 177 -20.47 -1.45 11.03
C PRO A 177 -20.88 -2.28 9.82
N HIS A 178 -20.32 -2.01 8.64
CA HIS A 178 -20.66 -2.73 7.41
C HIS A 178 -20.16 -4.18 7.42
N ARG A 179 -19.06 -4.47 8.14
CA ARG A 179 -18.55 -5.84 8.33
C ARG A 179 -19.24 -6.58 9.47
N LYS A 180 -19.87 -5.84 10.40
CA LYS A 180 -20.33 -6.35 11.70
C LYS A 180 -19.22 -7.09 12.45
N ASP A 181 -18.02 -6.51 12.43
CA ASP A 181 -16.82 -7.11 13.02
C ASP A 181 -15.94 -6.05 13.67
N PHE A 182 -15.07 -6.47 14.60
CA PHE A 182 -14.06 -5.62 15.21
C PHE A 182 -12.74 -5.69 14.44
N GLU A 183 -12.16 -4.54 14.16
CA GLU A 183 -10.76 -4.41 13.76
C GLU A 183 -9.89 -4.09 14.98
N TRP A 184 -8.75 -4.78 15.07
CA TRP A 184 -7.77 -4.57 16.11
C TRP A 184 -6.49 -4.02 15.51
N VAL A 185 -5.94 -2.95 16.07
CA VAL A 185 -4.73 -2.30 15.54
C VAL A 185 -3.72 -2.10 16.65
N PHE A 186 -2.52 -2.64 16.44
CA PHE A 186 -1.35 -2.34 17.26
C PHE A 186 -0.69 -1.06 16.78
N GLN A 187 -0.31 -0.21 17.72
CA GLN A 187 0.45 1.01 17.45
C GLN A 187 1.54 1.24 18.50
N LYS A 188 2.67 1.80 18.08
CA LYS A 188 3.66 2.43 18.95
C LYS A 188 3.94 3.83 18.43
N THR A 189 3.66 4.84 19.25
CA THR A 189 3.77 6.26 18.86
C THR A 189 5.14 6.88 19.17
N THR A 190 6.04 6.11 19.80
CA THR A 190 7.43 6.47 20.04
C THR A 190 8.36 5.75 19.07
N PRO A 191 9.46 6.37 18.61
CA PRO A 191 10.39 5.74 17.68
C PRO A 191 10.95 4.38 18.18
N PRO A 192 11.09 3.37 17.31
CA PRO A 192 10.56 3.34 15.95
C PRO A 192 9.02 3.27 15.96
N LEU A 193 8.38 4.07 15.10
CA LEU A 193 6.95 4.01 14.91
C LEU A 193 6.56 2.65 14.33
N LEU A 194 5.52 2.05 14.90
CA LEU A 194 5.02 0.75 14.51
C LEU A 194 3.51 0.81 14.41
N ASN A 195 2.95 0.22 13.36
CA ASN A 195 1.51 0.21 13.12
C ASN A 195 1.11 -0.99 12.27
N TRP A 196 0.19 -1.83 12.76
CA TRP A 196 -0.42 -2.90 11.96
C TRP A 196 -1.73 -3.41 12.55
N GLN A 197 -2.59 -3.96 11.68
CA GLN A 197 -3.78 -4.69 12.09
C GLN A 197 -3.40 -6.04 12.70
N ILE A 198 -3.96 -6.37 13.86
CA ILE A 198 -3.89 -7.73 14.41
C ILE A 198 -5.06 -8.52 13.83
N VAL A 199 -4.76 -9.50 12.98
CA VAL A 199 -5.75 -10.30 12.27
C VAL A 199 -6.17 -11.49 13.11
N ASP A 200 -7.49 -11.69 13.26
CA ASP A 200 -8.07 -12.90 13.84
C ASP A 200 -8.04 -14.05 12.81
N PRO A 201 -7.18 -15.08 12.99
CA PRO A 201 -7.06 -16.15 12.01
C PRO A 201 -8.31 -17.03 11.94
N SER A 202 -9.15 -17.05 12.98
CA SER A 202 -10.37 -17.87 13.01
C SER A 202 -11.47 -17.33 12.11
N LYS A 203 -11.46 -16.03 11.80
CA LYS A 203 -12.63 -15.34 11.22
C LYS A 203 -12.82 -15.48 9.72
N ARG A 204 -11.92 -16.11 8.97
CA ARG A 204 -11.96 -16.07 7.48
C ARG A 204 -11.46 -17.33 6.76
N GLY A 205 -11.17 -18.41 7.49
CA GLY A 205 -10.66 -19.65 6.90
C GLY A 205 -9.37 -19.47 6.09
N PHE A 206 -8.60 -18.42 6.40
CA PHE A 206 -7.39 -18.07 5.68
C PHE A 206 -6.25 -19.02 6.03
N GLN A 207 -5.48 -19.38 5.02
CA GLN A 207 -4.14 -19.91 5.21
C GLN A 207 -3.20 -18.74 5.55
N LYS A 208 -2.26 -18.99 6.46
CA LYS A 208 -1.22 -18.03 6.82
C LYS A 208 0.10 -18.40 6.15
N SER A 209 0.72 -17.43 5.47
CA SER A 209 2.04 -17.52 4.86
C SER A 209 2.84 -16.26 5.20
N ASN A 210 4.16 -16.31 5.08
CA ASN A 210 5.02 -15.13 5.24
C ASN A 210 5.85 -14.88 3.99
N VAL A 211 6.03 -13.61 3.63
CA VAL A 211 6.96 -13.11 2.62
C VAL A 211 7.65 -11.89 3.21
N SER A 212 8.93 -12.01 3.58
CA SER A 212 9.66 -10.93 4.26
C SER A 212 8.89 -10.43 5.51
N ILE A 213 8.66 -9.12 5.66
CA ILE A 213 7.86 -8.53 6.75
C ILE A 213 6.34 -8.69 6.59
N TYR A 214 5.87 -9.24 5.48
CA TYR A 214 4.45 -9.38 5.16
C TYR A 214 3.90 -10.72 5.64
N GLU A 215 2.83 -10.67 6.44
CA GLU A 215 2.07 -11.86 6.85
C GLU A 215 0.83 -11.97 5.96
N LEU A 216 0.82 -12.94 5.05
CA LEU A 216 -0.22 -13.15 4.07
C LEU A 216 -1.31 -14.06 4.63
N TYR A 217 -2.54 -13.57 4.63
CA TYR A 217 -3.75 -14.30 4.99
C TYR A 217 -4.59 -14.47 3.73
N HIS A 218 -4.66 -15.69 3.21
CA HIS A 218 -5.18 -15.94 1.87
C HIS A 218 -6.05 -17.20 1.77
N SER A 219 -6.98 -17.20 0.82
CA SER A 219 -7.72 -18.42 0.45
C SER A 219 -6.85 -19.36 -0.41
N PRO A 220 -7.25 -20.64 -0.58
CA PRO A 220 -6.52 -21.58 -1.44
C PRO A 220 -6.34 -21.11 -2.89
N ASN A 221 -7.24 -20.26 -3.40
CA ASN A 221 -7.16 -19.72 -4.77
C ASN A 221 -5.90 -18.87 -5.02
N TRP A 222 -5.20 -18.45 -3.95
CA TRP A 222 -3.96 -17.69 -4.02
C TRP A 222 -2.71 -18.56 -3.87
N ASN A 223 -2.82 -19.87 -3.65
CA ASN A 223 -1.68 -20.71 -3.27
C ASN A 223 -0.52 -20.62 -4.26
N LEU A 224 -0.80 -20.70 -5.56
CA LEU A 224 0.23 -20.63 -6.59
C LEU A 224 0.84 -19.22 -6.70
N PHE A 225 0.01 -18.17 -6.60
CA PHE A 225 0.48 -16.79 -6.54
C PHE A 225 1.41 -16.56 -5.36
N VAL A 226 1.04 -17.03 -4.16
CA VAL A 226 1.84 -16.88 -2.93
C VAL A 226 3.15 -17.65 -3.01
N LYS A 227 3.13 -18.87 -3.58
CA LYS A 227 4.36 -19.63 -3.87
C LYS A 227 5.28 -18.82 -4.79
N GLY A 228 4.76 -18.34 -5.92
CA GLY A 228 5.59 -17.56 -6.84
C GLY A 228 6.01 -16.19 -6.29
N LEU A 229 5.21 -15.54 -5.44
CA LEU A 229 5.60 -14.30 -4.77
C LEU A 229 6.78 -14.55 -3.83
N LYS A 230 6.78 -15.64 -3.07
CA LYS A 230 7.93 -16.05 -2.22
C LYS A 230 9.21 -16.24 -3.04
N GLU A 231 9.08 -16.72 -4.27
CA GLU A 231 10.22 -17.02 -5.14
C GLU A 231 10.71 -15.81 -5.95
N ASN A 232 9.82 -14.86 -6.27
CA ASN A 232 10.09 -13.80 -7.25
C ASN A 232 10.04 -12.37 -6.65
N PHE A 233 9.55 -12.19 -5.41
CA PHE A 233 9.58 -10.89 -4.75
C PHE A 233 11.01 -10.52 -4.36
N LYS A 234 11.52 -9.44 -4.96
CA LYS A 234 12.88 -8.92 -4.75
C LYS A 234 12.91 -8.01 -3.53
N ASP A 235 12.66 -8.60 -2.36
CA ASP A 235 12.39 -7.88 -1.13
C ASP A 235 13.54 -6.93 -0.72
N LYS A 236 14.78 -7.41 -0.76
CA LYS A 236 15.97 -6.62 -0.44
C LYS A 236 16.11 -5.42 -1.38
N GLU A 237 16.06 -5.66 -2.69
CA GLU A 237 16.20 -4.59 -3.69
C GLU A 237 15.06 -3.58 -3.57
N PHE A 238 13.84 -4.05 -3.29
CA PHE A 238 12.68 -3.19 -3.06
C PHE A 238 12.87 -2.28 -1.85
N PHE A 239 13.15 -2.85 -0.67
CA PHE A 239 13.31 -2.08 0.56
C PHE A 239 14.54 -1.17 0.53
N GLU A 240 15.64 -1.60 -0.09
CA GLU A 240 16.81 -0.74 -0.29
C GLU A 240 16.51 0.44 -1.19
N PHE A 241 15.80 0.23 -2.30
CA PHE A 241 15.41 1.28 -3.23
C PHE A 241 14.48 2.32 -2.57
N VAL A 242 13.37 1.88 -1.98
CA VAL A 242 12.38 2.81 -1.40
C VAL A 242 12.94 3.58 -0.20
N ARG A 243 13.84 2.95 0.58
CA ARG A 243 14.54 3.62 1.66
C ARG A 243 15.56 4.62 1.14
N ARG A 244 16.38 4.25 0.14
CA ARG A 244 17.44 5.11 -0.39
C ARG A 244 16.89 6.31 -1.14
N GLU A 245 15.92 6.09 -2.03
CA GLU A 245 15.40 7.15 -2.90
C GLU A 245 14.36 8.03 -2.20
N PHE A 246 13.54 7.45 -1.31
CA PHE A 246 12.35 8.13 -0.78
C PHE A 246 12.25 8.13 0.75
N ASN A 247 13.26 7.61 1.44
CA ASN A 247 13.28 7.50 2.91
C ASN A 247 12.03 6.80 3.47
N LEU A 248 11.49 5.82 2.74
CA LEU A 248 10.36 5.01 3.17
C LEU A 248 10.87 3.78 3.93
N GLU A 249 10.33 3.54 5.12
CA GLU A 249 10.66 2.37 5.93
C GLU A 249 9.45 1.91 6.74
N ASN A 250 9.26 0.60 6.85
CA ASN A 250 8.35 0.01 7.83
C ASN A 250 9.08 -1.10 8.59
N ARG A 251 9.15 -0.97 9.92
CA ARG A 251 9.81 -1.92 10.83
C ARG A 251 8.84 -2.89 11.49
N GLY A 252 7.54 -2.73 11.25
CA GLY A 252 6.49 -3.61 11.74
C GLY A 252 6.20 -4.77 10.80
N LYS A 253 5.46 -5.76 11.31
CA LYS A 253 4.81 -6.77 10.46
C LYS A 253 3.67 -6.11 9.71
N VAL A 254 3.43 -6.50 8.45
CA VAL A 254 2.29 -5.98 7.67
C VAL A 254 1.37 -7.13 7.28
N PRO A 255 0.14 -7.19 7.81
CA PRO A 255 -0.82 -8.17 7.35
C PRO A 255 -1.27 -7.84 5.92
N VAL A 256 -1.34 -8.87 5.09
CA VAL A 256 -1.85 -8.81 3.72
C VAL A 256 -3.05 -9.74 3.61
N LEU A 257 -4.25 -9.17 3.46
CA LEU A 257 -5.50 -9.92 3.38
C LEU A 257 -5.87 -10.13 1.90
N MET A 258 -5.88 -11.38 1.45
CA MET A 258 -6.00 -11.71 0.04
C MET A 258 -7.34 -12.40 -0.22
N PHE A 259 -8.24 -11.68 -0.90
CA PHE A 259 -9.62 -12.07 -1.11
C PHE A 259 -9.82 -12.85 -2.40
N ALA A 260 -10.74 -13.81 -2.42
CA ALA A 260 -10.96 -14.62 -3.62
C ALA A 260 -11.70 -13.83 -4.70
N SER A 261 -12.55 -12.86 -4.34
CA SER A 261 -13.44 -12.16 -5.27
C SER A 261 -13.60 -10.66 -4.96
N ASN A 262 -13.97 -9.88 -5.99
CA ASN A 262 -14.27 -8.45 -5.85
C ASN A 262 -15.39 -8.18 -4.82
N ALA A 263 -16.35 -9.09 -4.70
CA ALA A 263 -17.45 -8.97 -3.75
C ALA A 263 -16.92 -9.04 -2.31
N GLU A 264 -16.06 -10.01 -2.00
CA GLU A 264 -15.49 -10.18 -0.65
C GLU A 264 -14.67 -8.97 -0.20
N ILE A 265 -13.77 -8.47 -1.06
CA ILE A 265 -12.98 -7.27 -0.72
C ILE A 265 -13.87 -6.03 -0.61
N THR A 266 -14.88 -5.87 -1.47
CA THR A 266 -15.83 -4.74 -1.36
C THR A 266 -16.62 -4.81 -0.05
N THR A 267 -17.05 -6.00 0.36
CA THR A 267 -17.70 -6.21 1.66
C THR A 267 -16.74 -5.94 2.82
N TYR A 268 -15.45 -6.25 2.66
CA TYR A 268 -14.45 -5.96 3.69
C TYR A 268 -14.17 -4.46 3.83
N GLU A 269 -13.90 -3.80 2.71
CA GLU A 269 -13.50 -2.40 2.66
C GLU A 269 -14.68 -1.44 2.86
N GLY A 270 -15.90 -1.89 2.58
CA GLY A 270 -17.12 -1.06 2.64
C GLY A 270 -17.20 -0.05 1.48
N LYS A 271 -16.31 -0.15 0.51
CA LYS A 271 -16.23 0.68 -0.70
C LYS A 271 -15.89 -0.18 -1.90
N LYS A 272 -16.37 0.24 -3.07
CA LYS A 272 -16.00 -0.42 -4.33
C LYS A 272 -14.53 -0.15 -4.65
N LEU A 273 -13.85 -1.16 -5.18
CA LEU A 273 -12.54 -0.98 -5.80
C LEU A 273 -12.65 0.03 -6.94
N VAL A 274 -11.88 1.10 -6.85
CA VAL A 274 -11.78 2.10 -7.92
C VAL A 274 -10.75 1.57 -8.94
N GLY A 275 -11.02 1.71 -10.24
CA GLY A 275 -10.08 1.27 -11.29
C GLY A 275 -10.31 -0.12 -11.91
N GLY A 276 -11.35 -0.86 -11.51
CA GLY A 276 -11.90 -1.94 -12.33
C GLY A 276 -11.07 -3.23 -12.43
N SER A 277 -11.37 -4.18 -11.55
CA SER A 277 -11.44 -5.63 -11.76
C SER A 277 -10.22 -6.47 -12.19
N GLU A 278 -9.11 -5.93 -12.70
CA GLU A 278 -8.04 -6.80 -13.23
C GLU A 278 -7.00 -7.26 -12.21
N GLU A 279 -6.82 -6.55 -11.10
CA GLU A 279 -6.13 -6.97 -9.86
C GLU A 279 -6.07 -5.74 -8.94
N GLY A 280 -7.10 -5.57 -8.11
CA GLY A 280 -7.23 -4.40 -7.25
C GLY A 280 -6.80 -4.69 -5.82
N GLY A 281 -6.29 -3.68 -5.13
CA GLY A 281 -5.99 -3.73 -3.71
C GLY A 281 -6.15 -2.39 -3.01
N PHE A 282 -5.84 -2.39 -1.71
CA PHE A 282 -5.64 -1.16 -0.94
C PHE A 282 -4.49 -1.35 0.05
N GLY A 283 -3.46 -0.52 -0.06
CA GLY A 283 -2.37 -0.41 0.90
C GLY A 283 -2.68 0.66 1.94
N SER A 284 -3.35 0.28 3.03
CA SER A 284 -3.57 1.18 4.17
C SER A 284 -2.38 1.17 5.12
N GLN A 285 -2.29 2.13 6.04
CA GLN A 285 -1.29 2.13 7.10
C GLN A 285 -1.32 0.85 7.97
N ASN A 286 -2.49 0.24 8.17
CA ASN A 286 -2.68 -0.89 9.09
C ASN A 286 -2.47 -2.25 8.42
N ALA A 287 -2.85 -2.36 7.14
CA ALA A 287 -2.89 -3.61 6.39
C ALA A 287 -2.90 -3.34 4.90
N ILE A 288 -2.52 -4.36 4.13
CA ILE A 288 -2.74 -4.40 2.68
C ILE A 288 -3.90 -5.35 2.40
N THR A 289 -4.78 -5.00 1.48
CA THR A 289 -5.79 -5.91 0.94
C THR A 289 -5.59 -6.12 -0.55
N LEU A 290 -5.80 -7.34 -1.03
CA LEU A 290 -5.60 -7.73 -2.44
C LEU A 290 -6.78 -8.53 -2.98
N CYS A 291 -7.03 -8.38 -4.28
CA CYS A 291 -8.02 -9.10 -5.06
C CYS A 291 -7.48 -9.39 -6.49
N CYS A 292 -7.89 -10.45 -7.19
CA CYS A 292 -8.84 -11.47 -6.79
C CYS A 292 -8.26 -12.86 -7.06
N GLY A 293 -8.23 -13.71 -6.03
CA GLY A 293 -7.64 -15.05 -6.12
C GLY A 293 -8.30 -15.92 -7.18
N ASN A 294 -9.61 -15.75 -7.43
CA ASN A 294 -10.32 -16.52 -8.46
C ASN A 294 -9.91 -16.17 -9.90
N LYS A 295 -9.18 -15.08 -10.10
CA LYS A 295 -8.57 -14.70 -11.40
C LYS A 295 -7.11 -15.11 -11.50
N GLN A 296 -6.51 -15.55 -10.40
CA GLN A 296 -5.13 -16.01 -10.38
C GLN A 296 -5.02 -17.41 -10.97
N PHE A 297 -3.83 -17.73 -11.49
CA PHE A 297 -3.52 -19.09 -11.95
C PHE A 297 -3.69 -20.07 -10.80
N GLN A 298 -4.39 -21.17 -11.08
CA GLN A 298 -4.60 -22.26 -10.13
C GLN A 298 -3.54 -23.34 -10.33
N GLU A 299 -3.23 -24.05 -9.25
CA GLU A 299 -2.31 -25.19 -9.30
C GLU A 299 -2.91 -26.31 -10.16
N THR A 300 -2.08 -26.89 -11.01
CA THR A 300 -2.42 -28.01 -11.91
C THR A 300 -1.53 -29.22 -11.60
N ASP A 301 -1.82 -30.37 -12.21
CA ASP A 301 -0.95 -31.56 -12.07
C ASP A 301 0.37 -31.43 -12.87
N SER A 302 0.49 -30.43 -13.75
CA SER A 302 1.71 -30.19 -14.53
C SER A 302 2.65 -29.23 -13.79
N SER A 303 3.80 -29.77 -13.35
CA SER A 303 4.85 -28.96 -12.73
C SER A 303 5.33 -27.84 -13.66
N VAL A 304 5.45 -28.11 -14.96
CA VAL A 304 5.92 -27.13 -15.96
C VAL A 304 4.95 -25.97 -16.11
N LEU A 305 3.63 -26.22 -16.12
CA LEU A 305 2.63 -25.15 -16.16
C LEU A 305 2.61 -24.35 -14.86
N ASN A 306 2.77 -25.01 -13.70
CA ASN A 306 2.78 -24.35 -12.41
C ASN A 306 4.00 -23.41 -12.27
N GLU A 307 5.18 -23.83 -12.74
CA GLU A 307 6.38 -22.99 -12.79
C GLU A 307 6.21 -21.78 -13.71
N ASP A 308 5.63 -21.97 -14.90
CA ASP A 308 5.33 -20.88 -15.84
C ASP A 308 4.29 -19.90 -15.24
N ALA A 309 3.25 -20.41 -14.59
CA ALA A 309 2.23 -19.60 -13.95
C ALA A 309 2.77 -18.76 -12.79
N LYS A 310 3.68 -19.30 -11.95
CA LYS A 310 4.37 -18.53 -10.90
C LYS A 310 5.16 -17.36 -11.50
N ARG A 311 5.89 -17.58 -12.59
CA ARG A 311 6.65 -16.52 -13.27
C ARG A 311 5.77 -15.42 -13.86
N ARG A 312 4.56 -15.78 -14.29
CA ARG A 312 3.58 -14.87 -14.91
C ARG A 312 2.65 -14.20 -13.90
N GLY A 313 2.80 -14.50 -12.61
CA GLY A 313 2.07 -13.82 -11.55
C GLY A 313 2.26 -12.31 -11.68
N ARG A 314 1.15 -11.57 -11.61
CA ARG A 314 1.17 -10.11 -11.68
C ARG A 314 1.55 -9.53 -10.32
N TYR A 315 2.83 -9.62 -9.99
CA TYR A 315 3.37 -9.17 -8.70
C TYR A 315 3.47 -7.64 -8.60
N GLU A 316 3.32 -6.91 -9.71
CA GLU A 316 3.24 -5.45 -9.75
C GLU A 316 2.22 -4.88 -8.76
N THR A 317 1.04 -5.50 -8.65
CA THR A 317 -0.02 -5.09 -7.73
C THR A 317 0.45 -5.17 -6.28
N PHE A 318 1.27 -6.18 -5.93
CA PHE A 318 1.83 -6.29 -4.59
C PHE A 318 2.83 -5.16 -4.30
N TYR A 319 3.75 -4.85 -5.23
CA TYR A 319 4.68 -3.72 -5.09
C TYR A 319 3.94 -2.38 -4.97
N HIS A 320 2.88 -2.21 -5.75
CA HIS A 320 2.03 -1.02 -5.75
C HIS A 320 1.39 -0.81 -4.36
N GLU A 321 0.68 -1.81 -3.83
CA GLU A 321 0.03 -1.67 -2.51
C GLU A 321 1.02 -1.65 -1.34
N ALA A 322 2.16 -2.34 -1.46
CA ALA A 322 3.26 -2.23 -0.52
C ALA A 322 3.80 -0.80 -0.44
N THR A 323 3.86 -0.10 -1.58
CA THR A 323 4.27 1.31 -1.64
C THR A 323 3.24 2.20 -0.95
N HIS A 324 1.94 1.99 -1.19
CA HIS A 324 0.87 2.70 -0.47
C HIS A 324 0.93 2.51 1.05
N ASN A 325 1.19 1.28 1.53
CA ASN A 325 1.38 1.06 2.97
C ASN A 325 2.55 1.87 3.53
N LEU A 326 3.70 1.85 2.83
CA LEU A 326 4.89 2.58 3.23
C LEU A 326 4.69 4.10 3.23
N THR A 327 3.99 4.65 2.23
CA THR A 327 3.69 6.08 2.17
C THR A 327 2.77 6.49 3.31
N GLN A 328 1.71 5.73 3.60
CA GLN A 328 0.80 6.06 4.70
C GLN A 328 1.48 6.01 6.08
N ILE A 329 2.31 5.00 6.34
CA ILE A 329 3.07 4.91 7.62
C ILE A 329 4.05 6.07 7.74
N THR A 330 4.72 6.43 6.65
CA THR A 330 5.64 7.59 6.62
C THR A 330 4.88 8.89 6.84
N CYS A 331 3.69 9.05 6.26
CA CYS A 331 2.82 10.21 6.47
C CYS A 331 2.41 10.34 7.94
N THR A 332 2.01 9.23 8.57
CA THR A 332 1.71 9.17 10.01
C THR A 332 2.94 9.54 10.84
N SER A 333 4.13 9.15 10.40
CA SER A 333 5.39 9.54 11.04
C SER A 333 5.65 11.03 10.98
N TYR A 334 5.48 11.67 9.82
CA TYR A 334 5.60 13.12 9.69
C TYR A 334 4.58 13.86 10.56
N LYS A 335 3.33 13.37 10.61
CA LYS A 335 2.29 13.95 11.46
C LYS A 335 2.62 13.81 12.94
N ALA A 336 3.17 12.67 13.38
CA ALA A 336 3.61 12.46 14.76
C ALA A 336 4.75 13.41 15.14
N GLU A 337 5.79 13.52 14.31
CA GLU A 337 6.95 14.41 14.53
C GLU A 337 6.54 15.89 14.62
N ALA A 338 5.49 16.29 13.90
CA ALA A 338 5.00 17.65 13.86
C ALA A 338 3.85 17.92 14.85
N ASP A 339 3.53 16.97 15.75
CA ASP A 339 2.40 17.03 16.70
C ASP A 339 1.05 17.37 16.02
N LYS A 340 0.83 16.72 14.87
CA LYS A 340 -0.26 17.00 13.92
C LYS A 340 -1.02 15.73 13.51
N LEU A 341 -1.04 14.71 14.38
CA LEU A 341 -1.76 13.45 14.15
C LEU A 341 -3.26 13.64 13.86
N SER A 342 -3.87 14.73 14.35
CA SER A 342 -5.28 15.07 14.13
C SER A 342 -5.56 15.68 12.75
N LEU A 343 -4.54 16.05 11.96
CA LEU A 343 -4.76 16.61 10.63
C LEU A 343 -5.44 15.58 9.72
N PRO A 344 -6.48 15.98 8.97
CA PRO A 344 -7.09 15.10 7.99
C PRO A 344 -6.05 14.67 6.94
N VAL A 345 -6.28 13.51 6.33
CA VAL A 345 -5.48 13.07 5.19
C VAL A 345 -5.97 13.85 3.97
N THR A 346 -5.09 14.61 3.33
CA THR A 346 -5.36 15.23 2.02
C THR A 346 -5.36 14.10 0.99
N ILE A 347 -6.47 13.92 0.27
CA ILE A 347 -6.54 12.88 -0.76
C ILE A 347 -5.85 13.42 -2.03
N ASP A 348 -4.73 12.80 -2.39
CA ASP A 348 -3.89 13.24 -3.51
C ASP A 348 -3.73 12.14 -4.56
N HIS A 349 -4.82 11.90 -5.28
CA HIS A 349 -4.95 10.80 -6.23
C HIS A 349 -3.77 10.66 -7.19
N TRP A 350 -3.35 11.77 -7.85
CA TRP A 350 -2.32 11.72 -8.89
C TRP A 350 -0.96 11.31 -8.32
N PHE A 351 -0.65 11.75 -7.09
CA PHE A 351 0.62 11.45 -6.45
C PHE A 351 0.60 10.10 -5.77
N GLU A 352 -0.44 9.76 -5.01
CA GLU A 352 -0.56 8.47 -4.31
C GLU A 352 -0.48 7.32 -5.33
N GLU A 353 -1.36 7.32 -6.33
CA GLU A 353 -1.37 6.27 -7.35
C GLU A 353 -0.18 6.37 -8.30
N GLY A 354 0.23 7.58 -8.65
CA GLY A 354 1.39 7.79 -9.51
C GLY A 354 2.67 7.25 -8.88
N PHE A 355 2.90 7.54 -7.61
CA PHE A 355 4.09 7.11 -6.90
C PHE A 355 4.13 5.59 -6.74
N ALA A 356 3.00 4.97 -6.35
CA ALA A 356 2.89 3.51 -6.24
C ALA A 356 3.16 2.80 -7.58
N ASN A 357 2.60 3.29 -8.69
CA ASN A 357 2.86 2.75 -10.03
C ASN A 357 4.29 2.98 -10.51
N TYR A 358 4.86 4.16 -10.22
CA TYR A 358 6.24 4.47 -10.55
C TYR A 358 7.22 3.51 -9.87
N VAL A 359 7.01 3.25 -8.56
CA VAL A 359 7.82 2.29 -7.79
C VAL A 359 7.60 0.88 -8.31
N ALA A 360 6.35 0.44 -8.48
CA ALA A 360 6.05 -0.89 -9.04
C ALA A 360 6.72 -1.11 -10.40
N GLY A 361 6.75 -0.09 -11.27
CA GLY A 361 7.43 -0.11 -12.56
C GLY A 361 8.96 -0.26 -12.50
N GLN A 362 9.61 0.02 -11.36
CA GLN A 362 11.05 -0.27 -11.19
C GLN A 362 11.32 -1.77 -11.00
N PHE A 363 10.34 -2.51 -10.48
CA PHE A 363 10.45 -3.94 -10.19
C PHE A 363 9.70 -4.82 -11.19
N SER A 364 8.76 -4.21 -11.94
CA SER A 364 8.02 -4.83 -13.04
C SER A 364 8.19 -4.03 -14.34
N PRO A 365 9.11 -4.44 -15.23
CA PRO A 365 9.25 -3.86 -16.56
C PRO A 365 7.96 -3.95 -17.38
N ARG A 366 7.18 -5.01 -17.16
CA ARG A 366 5.86 -5.18 -17.76
C ARG A 366 4.92 -4.03 -17.40
N GLU A 367 4.85 -3.69 -16.11
CA GLU A 367 4.01 -2.59 -15.62
C GLU A 367 4.47 -1.24 -16.16
N LYS A 368 5.78 -0.97 -16.12
CA LYS A 368 6.35 0.26 -16.69
C LYS A 368 5.96 0.46 -18.17
N ASN A 369 6.06 -0.61 -18.96
CA ASN A 369 5.69 -0.57 -20.37
C ASN A 369 4.19 -0.39 -20.60
N TYR A 370 3.34 -1.00 -19.77
CA TYR A 370 1.90 -0.79 -19.79
C TYR A 370 1.56 0.69 -19.53
N ILE A 371 2.10 1.27 -18.45
CA ILE A 371 1.94 2.69 -18.10
C ILE A 371 2.30 3.60 -19.28
N TYR A 372 3.45 3.37 -19.91
CA TYR A 372 3.92 4.21 -21.02
C TYR A 372 3.02 4.09 -22.25
N THR A 373 2.62 2.87 -22.60
CA THR A 373 1.74 2.64 -23.77
C THR A 373 0.39 3.31 -23.57
N GLU A 374 -0.16 3.20 -22.36
CA GLU A 374 -1.49 3.70 -22.03
C GLU A 374 -1.51 5.23 -21.85
N LEU A 375 -0.39 5.82 -21.40
CA LEU A 375 -0.16 7.26 -21.40
C LEU A 375 -0.01 7.84 -22.82
N ASP A 376 0.81 7.22 -23.69
CA ASP A 376 0.98 7.65 -25.08
C ASP A 376 -0.35 7.65 -25.84
N LYS A 377 -1.15 6.59 -25.63
CA LYS A 377 -2.51 6.50 -26.17
C LYS A 377 -3.39 7.68 -25.69
N ARG A 378 -3.41 7.98 -24.38
CA ARG A 378 -4.18 9.11 -23.83
C ARG A 378 -3.76 10.46 -24.41
N ILE A 379 -2.47 10.67 -24.57
CA ILE A 379 -1.93 11.91 -25.16
C ILE A 379 -2.42 12.06 -26.60
N LYS A 380 -2.31 11.00 -27.42
CA LYS A 380 -2.78 10.99 -28.81
C LYS A 380 -4.29 11.18 -28.94
N GLU A 381 -5.06 10.66 -28.00
CA GLU A 381 -6.52 10.84 -27.92
C GLU A 381 -6.94 12.19 -27.31
N GLY A 382 -6.00 13.03 -26.87
CA GLY A 382 -6.29 14.33 -26.26
C GLY A 382 -6.98 14.24 -24.89
N LYS A 383 -6.84 13.13 -24.17
CA LYS A 383 -7.50 12.82 -22.89
C LYS A 383 -6.68 13.22 -21.65
N ILE A 384 -5.69 14.09 -21.82
CA ILE A 384 -4.83 14.57 -20.73
C ILE A 384 -5.38 15.88 -20.15
N PRO A 385 -5.45 16.03 -18.82
CA PRO A 385 -5.89 17.27 -18.19
C PRO A 385 -4.96 18.43 -18.59
N ARG A 386 -5.56 19.57 -18.96
CA ARG A 386 -4.82 20.77 -19.39
C ARG A 386 -4.36 21.67 -18.23
N THR A 387 -4.95 21.47 -17.05
CA THR A 387 -4.64 22.22 -15.83
C THR A 387 -4.53 21.26 -14.65
N PHE A 388 -3.76 21.66 -13.65
CA PHE A 388 -3.54 20.91 -12.41
C PHE A 388 -4.83 20.79 -11.60
N LYS A 389 -5.66 21.84 -11.60
CA LYS A 389 -6.99 21.77 -10.98
C LYS A 389 -7.84 20.66 -11.60
N THR A 390 -7.88 20.56 -12.93
CA THR A 390 -8.64 19.50 -13.61
C THR A 390 -8.10 18.11 -13.29
N LEU A 391 -6.77 17.95 -13.20
CA LEU A 391 -6.15 16.70 -12.76
C LEU A 391 -6.62 16.30 -11.35
N VAL A 392 -6.60 17.24 -10.39
CA VAL A 392 -7.03 16.99 -9.00
C VAL A 392 -8.53 16.69 -8.94
N ASP A 393 -9.37 17.49 -9.60
CA ASP A 393 -10.83 17.32 -9.61
C ASP A 393 -11.27 16.00 -10.28
N GLN A 394 -10.48 15.49 -11.23
CA GLN A 394 -10.77 14.25 -11.95
C GLN A 394 -10.65 13.02 -11.03
N GLY A 395 -9.85 13.10 -9.96
CA GLY A 395 -9.60 12.01 -9.02
C GLY A 395 -9.17 10.73 -9.75
N TYR A 396 -9.79 9.60 -9.45
CA TYR A 396 -9.49 8.30 -10.07
C TYR A 396 -10.04 8.10 -11.50
N LYS A 397 -10.74 9.07 -12.09
CA LYS A 397 -11.37 8.86 -13.41
C LYS A 397 -10.32 8.63 -14.51
N ASP A 398 -10.70 7.82 -15.50
CA ASP A 398 -9.93 7.53 -16.72
C ASP A 398 -8.52 6.95 -16.49
N MET A 399 -8.23 6.48 -15.28
CA MET A 399 -6.93 5.95 -14.86
C MET A 399 -5.77 6.96 -15.04
N ILE A 400 -6.07 8.26 -15.05
CA ILE A 400 -5.06 9.31 -15.21
C ILE A 400 -4.02 9.29 -14.08
N PRO A 401 -4.40 9.12 -12.80
CA PRO A 401 -3.41 8.99 -11.72
C PRO A 401 -2.41 7.85 -11.91
N TYR A 402 -2.87 6.72 -12.44
CA TYR A 402 -2.07 5.50 -12.64
C TYR A 402 -1.09 5.62 -13.82
N THR A 403 -1.36 6.53 -14.76
CA THR A 403 -0.57 6.69 -16.00
C THR A 403 0.22 7.99 -16.00
N LEU A 404 -0.47 9.12 -16.19
CA LEU A 404 0.15 10.44 -16.17
C LEU A 404 0.77 10.72 -14.79
N GLY A 405 0.08 10.37 -13.70
CA GLY A 405 0.62 10.55 -12.35
C GLY A 405 1.93 9.78 -12.15
N ALA A 406 2.01 8.53 -12.64
CA ALA A 406 3.23 7.73 -12.56
C ALA A 406 4.40 8.37 -13.30
N TYR A 407 4.15 8.90 -14.51
CA TYR A 407 5.20 9.61 -15.25
C TYR A 407 5.52 10.99 -14.66
N MET A 408 4.57 11.69 -14.05
CA MET A 408 4.81 12.93 -13.31
C MET A 408 5.76 12.70 -12.12
N VAL A 409 5.57 11.59 -11.37
CA VAL A 409 6.50 11.22 -10.30
C VAL A 409 7.85 10.79 -10.86
N GLU A 410 7.89 10.03 -11.96
CA GLU A 410 9.15 9.68 -12.65
C GLU A 410 9.92 10.93 -13.10
N TYR A 411 9.23 11.90 -13.70
CA TYR A 411 9.80 13.17 -14.12
C TYR A 411 10.30 13.96 -12.90
N MET A 412 9.51 14.03 -11.83
CA MET A 412 9.92 14.70 -10.59
C MET A 412 11.18 14.07 -10.01
N HIS A 413 11.22 12.75 -9.93
CA HIS A 413 12.38 12.01 -9.43
C HIS A 413 13.60 12.22 -10.32
N SER A 414 13.48 12.08 -11.64
CA SER A 414 14.62 12.21 -12.55
C SER A 414 15.16 13.64 -12.63
N ARG A 415 14.29 14.67 -12.59
CA ARG A 415 14.69 16.07 -12.77
C ARG A 415 15.14 16.75 -11.48
N TYR A 416 14.54 16.39 -10.34
CA TYR A 416 14.72 17.08 -9.05
C TYR A 416 15.24 16.15 -7.93
N GLY A 417 15.34 14.84 -8.18
CA GLY A 417 15.81 13.85 -7.21
C GLY A 417 14.73 13.30 -6.29
N GLY A 418 15.01 12.17 -5.64
CA GLY A 418 14.04 11.50 -4.74
C GLY A 418 13.66 12.32 -3.51
N ARG A 419 14.53 13.27 -3.11
CA ARG A 419 14.23 14.26 -2.07
C ARG A 419 13.04 15.15 -2.42
N ALA A 420 12.89 15.55 -3.69
CA ALA A 420 11.75 16.36 -4.12
C ALA A 420 10.43 15.58 -3.96
N VAL A 421 10.39 14.32 -4.39
CA VAL A 421 9.23 13.42 -4.20
C VAL A 421 8.88 13.30 -2.70
N THR A 422 9.90 13.12 -1.86
CA THR A 422 9.74 13.02 -0.40
C THR A 422 9.23 14.31 0.23
N GLU A 423 9.74 15.47 -0.22
CA GLU A 423 9.32 16.79 0.26
C GLU A 423 7.89 17.12 -0.16
N TYR A 424 7.49 16.78 -1.39
CA TYR A 424 6.11 16.91 -1.85
C TYR A 424 5.17 16.12 -0.93
N HIS A 425 5.42 14.82 -0.76
CA HIS A 425 4.65 13.93 0.11
C HIS A 425 4.58 14.46 1.55
N LYS A 426 5.70 14.92 2.11
CA LYS A 426 5.74 15.49 3.46
C LYS A 426 4.88 16.75 3.57
N ASN A 427 4.98 17.67 2.62
CA ASN A 427 4.23 18.92 2.65
C ASN A 427 2.71 18.66 2.57
N THR A 428 2.26 17.80 1.67
CA THR A 428 0.83 17.47 1.52
C THR A 428 0.30 16.71 2.75
N CYS A 429 1.08 15.78 3.31
CA CYS A 429 0.78 15.10 4.58
C CYS A 429 0.57 16.05 5.76
N LEU A 430 1.30 17.17 5.79
CA LEU A 430 1.20 18.20 6.83
C LEU A 430 0.14 19.28 6.52
N GLY A 431 -0.73 19.03 5.54
CA GLY A 431 -1.89 19.86 5.21
C GLY A 431 -1.60 21.03 4.27
N MET A 432 -0.45 21.04 3.58
CA MET A 432 -0.22 22.01 2.51
C MET A 432 -1.11 21.71 1.30
N ASP A 433 -1.66 22.76 0.68
CA ASP A 433 -2.38 22.64 -0.58
C ASP A 433 -1.50 22.00 -1.68
N LEU A 434 -2.12 21.15 -2.52
CA LEU A 434 -1.41 20.36 -3.53
C LEU A 434 -0.64 21.22 -4.54
N SER A 435 -1.21 22.37 -4.94
CA SER A 435 -0.60 23.30 -5.90
C SER A 435 0.62 23.96 -5.29
N SER A 436 0.47 24.47 -4.05
CA SER A 436 1.56 25.08 -3.30
C SER A 436 2.67 24.09 -2.96
N ALA A 437 2.33 22.84 -2.64
CA ALA A 437 3.31 21.79 -2.40
C ALA A 437 4.12 21.48 -3.67
N LEU A 438 3.47 21.42 -4.83
CA LEU A 438 4.13 21.14 -6.10
C LEU A 438 5.06 22.28 -6.50
N GLU A 439 4.59 23.52 -6.41
CA GLU A 439 5.37 24.72 -6.73
C GLU A 439 6.54 24.89 -5.78
N LYS A 440 6.34 24.69 -4.47
CA LYS A 440 7.42 24.73 -3.47
C LYS A 440 8.51 23.69 -3.74
N THR A 441 8.10 22.50 -4.18
CA THR A 441 9.02 21.37 -4.42
C THR A 441 9.79 21.51 -5.74
N THR A 442 9.13 22.00 -6.79
CA THR A 442 9.68 21.98 -8.16
C THR A 442 10.12 23.36 -8.66
N GLY A 443 9.72 24.44 -7.98
CA GLY A 443 9.85 25.82 -8.44
C GLY A 443 8.99 26.15 -9.67
N MET A 444 8.13 25.23 -10.11
CA MET A 444 7.29 25.40 -11.30
C MET A 444 5.84 25.63 -10.93
N ASN A 445 5.18 26.51 -11.69
CA ASN A 445 3.72 26.59 -11.67
C ASN A 445 3.12 25.21 -12.03
N PRO A 446 2.09 24.72 -11.29
CA PRO A 446 1.53 23.37 -11.51
C PRO A 446 1.02 23.09 -12.92
N ASP A 447 0.40 24.05 -13.60
CA ASP A 447 -0.08 23.87 -14.98
C ASP A 447 1.09 23.75 -15.96
N GLN A 448 2.15 24.52 -15.71
CA GLN A 448 3.37 24.45 -16.50
C GLN A 448 4.09 23.11 -16.28
N PHE A 449 4.11 22.60 -15.04
CA PHE A 449 4.67 21.30 -14.72
C PHE A 449 4.03 20.18 -15.55
N ILE A 450 2.69 20.11 -15.62
CA ILE A 450 1.99 19.11 -16.45
C ILE A 450 2.41 19.22 -17.92
N LYS A 451 2.40 20.43 -18.49
CA LYS A 451 2.78 20.64 -19.90
C LYS A 451 4.21 20.18 -20.18
N THR A 452 5.14 20.52 -19.29
CA THR A 452 6.53 20.11 -19.40
C THR A 452 6.69 18.59 -19.30
N VAL A 453 6.00 17.95 -18.34
CA VAL A 453 6.00 16.48 -18.20
C VAL A 453 5.49 15.78 -19.45
N VAL A 454 4.39 16.26 -20.04
CA VAL A 454 3.83 15.68 -21.27
C VAL A 454 4.79 15.85 -22.44
N SER A 455 5.41 17.01 -22.60
CA SER A 455 6.40 17.26 -23.65
C SER A 455 7.65 16.40 -23.49
N ASP A 456 8.13 16.24 -22.26
CA ASP A 456 9.25 15.35 -21.93
C ASP A 456 8.91 13.90 -22.26
N PHE A 457 7.73 13.42 -21.86
CA PHE A 457 7.25 12.08 -22.17
C PHE A 457 7.21 11.83 -23.68
N GLN A 458 6.66 12.76 -24.47
CA GLN A 458 6.60 12.62 -25.92
C GLN A 458 8.00 12.51 -26.55
N THR A 459 8.97 13.28 -26.05
CA THR A 459 10.37 13.19 -26.50
C THR A 459 10.98 11.85 -26.13
N LYS A 460 10.74 11.38 -24.89
CA LYS A 460 11.19 10.07 -24.43
C LYS A 460 10.59 8.94 -25.27
N MET A 461 9.29 8.98 -25.55
CA MET A 461 8.62 7.98 -26.38
C MET A 461 9.13 7.94 -27.82
N GLN A 462 9.57 9.07 -28.39
CA GLN A 462 10.23 9.07 -29.69
C GLN A 462 11.59 8.37 -29.66
N SER A 463 12.32 8.47 -28.55
CA SER A 463 13.61 7.78 -28.36
C SER A 463 13.46 6.28 -28.04
N LEU A 464 12.34 5.89 -27.41
CA LEU A 464 12.05 4.51 -27.08
C LEU A 464 11.54 3.77 -28.31
N LYS A 465 12.30 2.80 -28.80
CA LYS A 465 11.80 1.89 -29.82
C LYS A 465 10.72 1.02 -29.16
N GLN A 466 9.48 1.05 -29.67
CA GLN A 466 8.37 0.18 -29.20
C GLN A 466 8.77 -1.30 -29.09
N LYS A 467 9.74 -1.73 -29.91
CA LYS A 467 10.30 -3.08 -29.96
C LYS A 467 11.10 -3.42 -28.70
N ASP A 468 11.91 -2.49 -28.19
CA ASP A 468 12.68 -2.68 -26.95
C ASP A 468 11.76 -2.75 -25.73
N MET A 469 10.66 -2.00 -25.75
CA MET A 469 9.60 -2.07 -24.75
C MET A 469 8.91 -3.45 -24.76
N LYS A 470 8.56 -3.96 -25.94
CA LYS A 470 7.90 -5.28 -26.04
C LYS A 470 8.81 -6.41 -25.57
N LYS A 471 10.11 -6.38 -25.89
CA LYS A 471 11.06 -7.36 -25.37
C LYS A 471 11.20 -7.25 -23.85
N SER A 472 11.34 -6.02 -23.33
CA SER A 472 11.48 -5.79 -21.89
C SER A 472 10.24 -6.24 -21.11
N SER A 473 9.04 -6.18 -21.68
CA SER A 473 7.83 -6.65 -21.01
C SER A 473 7.74 -8.18 -20.90
N MET A 474 8.57 -8.92 -21.64
CA MET A 474 8.70 -10.38 -21.49
C MET A 474 9.69 -10.79 -20.39
N GLN A 475 10.40 -9.84 -19.76
CA GLN A 475 11.35 -10.15 -18.71
C GLN A 475 10.66 -10.89 -17.55
N GLY A 476 11.23 -12.02 -17.15
CA GLY A 476 10.69 -12.88 -16.10
C GLY A 476 9.74 -13.98 -16.61
N PHE A 477 9.30 -13.94 -17.87
CA PHE A 477 8.52 -15.01 -18.47
C PHE A 477 9.40 -16.24 -18.70
N THR A 478 8.76 -17.40 -18.86
CA THR A 478 9.45 -18.62 -19.31
C THR A 478 10.10 -18.39 -20.67
N VAL A 479 11.38 -18.76 -20.78
CA VAL A 479 12.17 -18.67 -22.00
C VAL A 479 11.99 -19.96 -22.81
N MET A 480 11.45 -19.85 -24.02
CA MET A 480 11.37 -20.96 -24.96
C MET A 480 12.69 -21.13 -25.69
N MET A 481 13.26 -22.33 -25.60
CA MET A 481 14.59 -22.62 -26.11
C MET A 481 14.52 -23.36 -27.46
N PRO A 482 15.35 -22.97 -28.44
CA PRO A 482 15.48 -23.75 -29.68
C PRO A 482 16.15 -25.10 -29.38
N LYS A 483 15.77 -26.15 -30.12
CA LYS A 483 16.36 -27.49 -30.04
C LYS A 483 17.87 -27.46 -30.30
N ASN A 484 18.31 -26.64 -31.26
CA ASN A 484 19.72 -26.42 -31.55
C ASN A 484 20.13 -24.97 -31.26
N ARG A 485 20.56 -24.74 -30.02
CA ARG A 485 20.91 -23.40 -29.55
C ARG A 485 22.07 -22.76 -30.33
N ARG A 486 23.07 -23.54 -30.72
CA ARG A 486 24.25 -23.05 -31.43
C ARG A 486 23.89 -22.48 -32.81
N GLU A 487 23.03 -23.16 -33.54
CA GLU A 487 22.61 -22.73 -34.88
C GLU A 487 21.69 -21.49 -34.81
N TYR A 488 20.77 -21.47 -33.84
CA TYR A 488 19.96 -20.29 -33.56
C TYR A 488 20.81 -19.07 -33.22
N ASP A 489 21.75 -19.20 -32.27
CA ASP A 489 22.62 -18.10 -31.88
C ASP A 489 23.52 -17.64 -33.05
N ALA A 490 23.99 -18.56 -33.89
CA ALA A 490 24.74 -18.22 -35.10
C ALA A 490 23.89 -17.43 -36.11
N PHE A 491 22.62 -17.80 -36.29
CA PHE A 491 21.69 -17.07 -37.16
C PHE A 491 21.44 -15.64 -36.64
N VAL A 492 21.17 -15.51 -35.34
CA VAL A 492 20.86 -14.22 -34.71
C VAL A 492 22.09 -13.31 -34.65
N SER A 493 23.24 -13.83 -34.22
CA SER A 493 24.48 -13.03 -34.07
C SER A 493 25.07 -12.55 -35.39
N ARG A 494 24.88 -13.31 -36.48
CA ARG A 494 25.37 -12.95 -37.81
C ARG A 494 24.40 -12.07 -38.59
N GLU A 495 23.25 -11.71 -38.00
CA GLU A 495 22.15 -10.98 -38.64
C GLU A 495 21.87 -11.45 -40.07
N TYR A 496 21.56 -12.74 -40.26
CA TYR A 496 21.39 -13.40 -41.58
C TYR A 496 21.01 -12.42 -42.70
N THR A 497 21.94 -12.16 -43.60
CA THR A 497 21.76 -11.20 -44.70
C THR A 497 20.96 -11.87 -45.80
N VAL A 498 19.84 -11.25 -46.18
CA VAL A 498 19.06 -11.75 -47.31
C VAL A 498 19.83 -11.52 -48.63
N PRO A 499 19.66 -12.40 -49.64
CA PRO A 499 20.28 -12.21 -50.95
C PRO A 499 19.83 -10.91 -51.64
N SER A 500 20.62 -10.41 -52.59
CA SER A 500 20.24 -9.22 -53.37
C SER A 500 19.25 -9.57 -54.48
N SER A 501 19.32 -10.78 -55.03
CA SER A 501 18.43 -11.29 -56.06
C SER A 501 18.26 -12.80 -55.94
N ILE A 502 17.22 -13.35 -56.58
CA ILE A 502 16.99 -14.81 -56.60
C ILE A 502 18.11 -15.57 -57.33
N ALA A 503 18.80 -14.90 -58.26
CA ALA A 503 19.91 -15.46 -59.02
C ALA A 503 21.17 -15.71 -58.16
N ASP A 504 21.26 -15.09 -56.99
CA ASP A 504 22.37 -15.28 -56.04
C ASP A 504 22.26 -16.62 -55.30
N ILE A 505 21.08 -17.25 -55.30
CA ILE A 505 20.82 -18.53 -54.64
C ILE A 505 21.05 -19.66 -55.67
N ARG A 506 22.22 -20.29 -55.63
CA ARG A 506 22.64 -21.28 -56.62
C ARG A 506 22.55 -22.72 -56.10
N ASN A 507 22.75 -22.92 -54.82
CA ASN A 507 22.84 -24.22 -54.17
C ASN A 507 21.81 -24.36 -53.07
N TYR A 508 21.46 -25.61 -52.75
CA TYR A 508 20.52 -25.94 -51.68
C TYR A 508 20.92 -25.37 -50.31
N ASP A 509 22.23 -25.32 -50.03
CA ASP A 509 22.78 -24.82 -48.77
C ASP A 509 22.87 -23.28 -48.72
N ASP A 510 22.61 -22.57 -49.84
CA ASP A 510 22.49 -21.11 -49.85
C ASP A 510 21.17 -20.66 -49.18
N VAL A 511 20.19 -21.57 -49.06
CA VAL A 511 18.96 -21.37 -48.30
C VAL A 511 19.15 -21.92 -46.87
N PRO A 512 18.91 -21.11 -45.82
CA PRO A 512 19.13 -21.53 -44.43
C PRO A 512 18.30 -22.78 -44.09
N ASN A 513 18.87 -23.66 -43.25
CA ASN A 513 18.14 -24.81 -42.71
C ASN A 513 17.30 -24.34 -41.51
N LEU A 514 16.07 -23.94 -41.79
CA LEU A 514 15.10 -23.43 -40.83
C LEU A 514 14.69 -24.49 -39.80
N GLN A 515 14.57 -25.76 -40.19
CA GLN A 515 14.27 -26.88 -39.28
C GLN A 515 15.36 -27.01 -38.20
N LYS A 516 16.62 -26.91 -38.59
CA LYS A 516 17.76 -26.95 -37.66
C LYS A 516 17.83 -25.72 -36.76
N ILE A 517 17.44 -24.54 -37.25
CA ILE A 517 17.59 -23.26 -36.55
C ILE A 517 16.42 -22.98 -35.59
N PHE A 518 15.17 -23.19 -36.03
CA PHE A 518 13.97 -22.67 -35.37
C PHE A 518 13.05 -23.74 -34.76
N GLN A 519 13.39 -25.02 -34.86
CA GLN A 519 12.66 -26.00 -34.06
C GLN A 519 12.85 -25.75 -32.57
N ALA A 520 11.78 -25.86 -31.78
CA ALA A 520 11.74 -25.62 -30.34
C ALA A 520 11.12 -26.84 -29.63
N ASN A 521 11.45 -27.03 -28.36
CA ASN A 521 10.72 -27.98 -27.52
C ASN A 521 9.47 -27.26 -26.98
N VAL A 522 8.31 -27.54 -27.57
CA VAL A 522 7.02 -26.97 -27.16
C VAL A 522 6.09 -28.00 -26.51
N GLU A 523 6.52 -29.26 -26.47
CA GLU A 523 5.69 -30.41 -26.11
C GLU A 523 5.11 -30.27 -24.70
N ASP A 524 5.88 -29.71 -23.76
CA ASP A 524 5.44 -29.49 -22.37
C ASP A 524 4.34 -28.43 -22.21
N TYR A 525 4.14 -27.58 -23.22
CA TYR A 525 3.19 -26.47 -23.21
C TYR A 525 2.07 -26.62 -24.25
N SER A 526 2.32 -27.38 -25.32
CA SER A 526 1.41 -27.55 -26.45
C SER A 526 0.05 -28.10 -25.99
N LYS A 527 -1.05 -27.56 -26.52
CA LYS A 527 -2.44 -27.82 -26.12
C LYS A 527 -2.84 -27.38 -24.71
N LEU A 528 -1.86 -27.21 -23.81
CA LEU A 528 -2.05 -26.82 -22.43
C LEU A 528 -2.04 -25.29 -22.25
N ARG A 529 -1.21 -24.59 -23.02
CA ARG A 529 -1.03 -23.14 -22.94
C ARG A 529 -0.90 -22.52 -24.33
N GLU A 530 -1.59 -21.40 -24.50
CA GLU A 530 -1.41 -20.49 -25.62
C GLU A 530 -0.94 -19.13 -25.10
N GLY A 531 -0.07 -18.46 -25.86
CA GLY A 531 0.34 -17.09 -25.60
C GLY A 531 1.83 -16.82 -25.83
N GLU A 532 2.25 -15.64 -25.37
CA GLU A 532 3.61 -15.14 -25.50
C GLU A 532 4.54 -15.74 -24.44
N PHE A 533 5.76 -16.03 -24.84
CA PHE A 533 6.88 -16.47 -24.02
C PHE A 533 8.10 -15.62 -24.35
N ASP A 534 9.06 -15.60 -23.43
CA ASP A 534 10.36 -15.01 -23.72
C ASP A 534 11.16 -15.95 -24.65
N ALA A 535 12.17 -15.40 -25.33
CA ALA A 535 13.05 -16.13 -26.23
C ALA A 535 14.49 -15.61 -26.15
N PRO A 536 15.49 -16.41 -26.53
CA PRO A 536 16.87 -15.95 -26.56
C PRO A 536 17.12 -14.77 -27.50
N GLY A 537 18.04 -13.89 -27.09
CA GLY A 537 18.38 -12.69 -27.83
C GLY A 537 17.27 -11.64 -27.74
N ASN A 538 16.97 -10.99 -28.86
CA ASN A 538 15.92 -9.97 -28.98
C ASN A 538 14.57 -10.52 -29.50
N ALA A 539 14.46 -11.84 -29.69
CA ALA A 539 13.25 -12.46 -30.19
C ALA A 539 12.17 -12.59 -29.10
N ILE A 540 10.94 -12.81 -29.55
CA ILE A 540 9.78 -13.19 -28.76
C ILE A 540 9.25 -14.50 -29.34
N PHE A 541 8.64 -15.32 -28.49
CA PHE A 541 8.02 -16.57 -28.88
C PHE A 541 6.52 -16.52 -28.64
N PHE A 542 5.72 -17.01 -29.58
CA PHE A 542 4.28 -17.19 -29.38
C PHE A 542 3.91 -18.65 -29.67
N LEU A 543 3.25 -19.31 -28.73
CA LEU A 543 2.72 -20.66 -28.89
C LEU A 543 1.21 -20.60 -29.08
N PHE A 544 0.70 -21.20 -30.16
CA PHE A 544 -0.73 -21.42 -30.37
C PHE A 544 -1.18 -22.72 -29.72
N LYS A 545 -2.45 -22.79 -29.32
CA LYS A 545 -3.04 -23.96 -28.66
C LYS A 545 -2.96 -25.23 -29.51
N ASN A 546 -2.96 -25.10 -30.83
CA ASN A 546 -2.84 -26.22 -31.77
C ASN A 546 -1.38 -26.73 -31.94
N GLY A 547 -0.41 -26.12 -31.25
CA GLY A 547 1.01 -26.52 -31.30
C GLY A 547 1.83 -25.79 -32.36
N LEU A 548 1.21 -24.96 -33.20
CA LEU A 548 1.94 -24.02 -34.05
C LEU A 548 2.64 -22.98 -33.18
N TYR A 549 3.78 -22.47 -33.62
CA TYR A 549 4.45 -21.41 -32.89
C TYR A 549 5.21 -20.46 -33.79
N LYS A 550 5.53 -19.30 -33.24
CA LYS A 550 6.27 -18.25 -33.94
C LYS A 550 7.46 -17.78 -33.13
N TRP A 551 8.57 -17.56 -33.82
CA TRP A 551 9.67 -16.73 -33.35
C TRP A 551 9.60 -15.41 -34.10
N PHE A 552 9.75 -14.28 -33.42
CA PHE A 552 9.73 -13.01 -34.14
C PHE A 552 10.56 -11.94 -33.45
N THR A 553 11.11 -11.06 -34.28
CA THR A 553 11.84 -9.85 -33.89
C THR A 553 11.24 -8.65 -34.64
N SER A 554 11.95 -7.54 -34.55
CA SER A 554 11.66 -6.32 -35.30
C SER A 554 11.97 -6.39 -36.80
N THR A 555 12.77 -7.37 -37.24
CA THR A 555 13.31 -7.47 -38.61
C THR A 555 12.97 -8.79 -39.29
N TRP A 556 12.55 -9.80 -38.53
CA TRP A 556 12.17 -11.10 -39.08
C TRP A 556 11.09 -11.79 -38.25
N GLU A 557 10.30 -12.65 -38.90
CA GLU A 557 9.31 -13.53 -38.29
C GLU A 557 9.50 -14.95 -38.84
N VAL A 558 9.40 -15.96 -37.98
CA VAL A 558 9.41 -17.37 -38.36
C VAL A 558 8.15 -18.03 -37.83
N GLY A 559 7.31 -18.54 -38.73
CA GLY A 559 6.20 -19.43 -38.40
C GLY A 559 6.63 -20.89 -38.52
N VAL A 560 6.43 -21.67 -37.46
CA VAL A 560 6.72 -23.10 -37.43
C VAL A 560 5.41 -23.88 -37.37
N PHE A 561 5.23 -24.75 -38.36
CA PHE A 561 4.16 -25.73 -38.47
C PHE A 561 4.76 -27.11 -38.27
N PRO A 562 4.80 -27.64 -37.02
CA PRO A 562 5.48 -28.88 -36.71
C PRO A 562 4.95 -30.04 -37.55
N GLY A 563 5.86 -30.79 -38.20
CA GLY A 563 5.50 -31.89 -39.11
C GLY A 563 4.91 -31.45 -40.46
N ASP A 564 5.12 -30.19 -40.87
CA ASP A 564 4.68 -29.69 -42.17
C ASP A 564 5.76 -28.79 -42.78
N GLN A 565 5.90 -27.55 -42.29
CA GLN A 565 6.82 -26.57 -42.85
C GLN A 565 7.26 -25.51 -41.84
N ILE A 566 8.36 -24.83 -42.14
CA ILE A 566 8.81 -23.61 -41.46
C ILE A 566 8.93 -22.48 -42.48
N VAL A 567 8.41 -21.31 -42.13
CA VAL A 567 8.38 -20.12 -42.98
C VAL A 567 9.12 -18.98 -42.28
N LEU A 568 10.23 -18.51 -42.83
CA LEU A 568 10.96 -17.32 -42.41
C LEU A 568 10.60 -16.14 -43.33
N GLN A 569 10.21 -15.01 -42.75
CA GLN A 569 10.02 -13.73 -43.42
C GLN A 569 11.05 -12.73 -42.91
N LYS A 570 11.78 -12.08 -43.83
CA LYS A 570 12.77 -11.03 -43.50
C LYS A 570 12.92 -10.07 -44.67
N ASP A 571 12.84 -8.76 -44.43
CA ASP A 571 13.08 -7.72 -45.44
C ASP A 571 12.31 -7.93 -46.77
N GLY A 572 11.07 -8.41 -46.67
CA GLY A 572 10.20 -8.73 -47.82
C GLY A 572 10.50 -10.08 -48.50
N TRP A 573 11.59 -10.75 -48.14
CA TRP A 573 11.88 -12.11 -48.56
C TRP A 573 11.09 -13.13 -47.74
N GLN A 574 10.76 -14.25 -48.39
CA GLN A 574 10.18 -15.43 -47.75
C GLN A 574 11.01 -16.67 -48.06
N PHE A 575 11.39 -17.40 -47.01
CA PHE A 575 12.04 -18.70 -47.11
C PHE A 575 11.12 -19.77 -46.50
N ILE A 576 10.97 -20.90 -47.18
CA ILE A 576 10.13 -22.01 -46.74
C ILE A 576 10.96 -23.29 -46.76
N GLU A 577 10.88 -24.09 -45.71
CA GLU A 577 11.43 -25.44 -45.66
C GLU A 577 10.36 -26.42 -45.20
N TRP A 578 10.06 -27.41 -46.03
CA TRP A 578 9.11 -28.49 -45.72
C TRP A 578 9.79 -29.62 -44.95
N GLU A 579 9.00 -30.48 -44.29
CA GLU A 579 9.49 -31.60 -43.49
C GLU A 579 10.35 -32.59 -44.30
N ASP A 580 10.04 -32.78 -45.58
CA ASP A 580 10.79 -33.65 -46.50
C ASP A 580 12.16 -33.07 -46.93
N GLY A 581 12.48 -31.85 -46.48
CA GLY A 581 13.71 -31.14 -46.82
C GLY A 581 13.60 -30.31 -48.11
N THR A 582 12.45 -30.24 -48.77
CA THR A 582 12.23 -29.29 -49.88
C THR A 582 12.43 -27.86 -49.35
N LYS A 583 13.04 -26.99 -50.16
CA LYS A 583 13.29 -25.58 -49.81
C LYS A 583 12.82 -24.63 -50.89
N LYS A 584 12.26 -23.49 -50.49
CA LYS A 584 11.91 -22.38 -51.37
C LYS A 584 12.45 -21.07 -50.84
N ALA A 585 12.95 -20.22 -51.71
CA ALA A 585 13.18 -18.81 -51.43
C ALA A 585 12.37 -17.96 -52.42
N MET A 586 11.77 -16.88 -51.95
CA MET A 586 10.98 -15.94 -52.73
C MET A 586 11.41 -14.52 -52.40
N SER A 587 11.73 -13.74 -53.43
CA SER A 587 12.13 -12.34 -53.31
C SER A 587 10.92 -11.40 -53.24
N PRO A 588 11.11 -10.13 -52.82
CA PRO A 588 10.03 -9.15 -52.73
C PRO A 588 9.29 -8.87 -54.04
N ASP A 589 9.93 -9.10 -55.20
CA ASP A 589 9.34 -8.92 -56.53
C ASP A 589 8.48 -10.11 -57.00
N GLY A 590 8.42 -11.17 -56.19
CA GLY A 590 7.66 -12.39 -56.44
C GLY A 590 8.41 -13.48 -57.21
N THR A 591 9.63 -13.25 -57.67
CA THR A 591 10.45 -14.32 -58.26
C THR A 591 10.91 -15.32 -57.17
N SER A 592 11.12 -16.58 -57.55
CA SER A 592 11.46 -17.61 -56.57
C SER A 592 12.35 -18.72 -57.12
N VAL A 593 13.04 -19.41 -56.21
CA VAL A 593 13.76 -20.65 -56.48
C VAL A 593 13.22 -21.75 -55.57
N MET A 594 13.01 -22.92 -56.16
CA MET A 594 12.61 -24.14 -55.46
C MET A 594 13.73 -25.16 -55.57
N PHE A 595 14.08 -25.80 -54.45
CA PHE A 595 14.96 -26.95 -54.38
C PHE A 595 14.16 -28.14 -53.84
N TRP A 596 13.91 -29.15 -54.69
CA TRP A 596 13.28 -30.40 -54.27
C TRP A 596 14.27 -31.37 -53.63
N SER A 597 15.55 -31.27 -54.00
CA SER A 597 16.67 -31.98 -53.38
C SER A 597 17.95 -31.15 -53.51
N ARG A 598 19.10 -31.68 -53.07
CA ARG A 598 20.41 -31.04 -53.30
C ARG A 598 20.75 -30.96 -54.79
N GLU A 599 20.26 -31.90 -55.59
CA GLU A 599 20.54 -32.06 -57.01
C GLU A 599 19.46 -31.44 -57.91
N GLN A 600 18.24 -31.25 -57.40
CA GLN A 600 17.10 -30.81 -58.19
C GLN A 600 16.60 -29.41 -57.77
N LYS A 601 16.68 -28.44 -58.69
CA LYS A 601 16.19 -27.07 -58.49
C LYS A 601 15.47 -26.47 -59.70
N GLY A 602 14.71 -25.41 -59.50
CA GLY A 602 14.08 -24.63 -60.56
C GLY A 602 13.82 -23.18 -60.14
N TYR A 603 13.97 -22.25 -61.09
CA TYR A 603 13.66 -20.83 -60.90
C TYR A 603 12.31 -20.50 -61.52
N PHE A 604 11.59 -19.56 -60.92
CA PHE A 604 10.24 -19.18 -61.31
C PHE A 604 10.06 -17.66 -61.31
N ASP A 605 9.34 -17.14 -62.30
CA ASP A 605 8.91 -15.74 -62.33
C ASP A 605 7.77 -15.48 -61.33
N LYS A 606 7.36 -14.20 -61.22
CA LYS A 606 6.25 -13.77 -60.34
C LYS A 606 4.88 -14.41 -60.66
N SER A 607 4.72 -14.98 -61.85
CA SER A 607 3.50 -15.68 -62.28
C SER A 607 3.59 -17.19 -62.01
N GLY A 608 4.71 -17.68 -61.46
CA GLY A 608 4.97 -19.10 -61.22
C GLY A 608 5.43 -19.87 -62.45
N LYS A 609 5.78 -19.18 -63.56
CA LYS A 609 6.31 -19.85 -64.75
C LYS A 609 7.80 -20.12 -64.55
N LYS A 610 8.24 -21.33 -64.90
CA LYS A 610 9.66 -21.70 -64.85
C LYS A 610 10.49 -20.80 -65.78
N ILE A 611 11.61 -20.32 -65.29
CA ILE A 611 12.60 -19.52 -66.03
C ILE A 611 13.98 -20.17 -65.92
N ASP A 612 14.82 -19.97 -66.93
CA ASP A 612 16.20 -20.42 -66.93
C ASP A 612 17.10 -19.24 -66.50
N LEU A 613 17.93 -19.46 -65.48
CA LEU A 613 18.87 -18.51 -64.90
C LEU A 613 20.29 -19.08 -64.86
#